data_AF-A0AAD9RMA8-F1
#
_entry.id   AF-A0AAD9RMA8-F1
#
_cell.length_a   1.000
_cell.length_b   1.000
_cell.length_c   1.000
_cell.angle_alpha   90.00
_cell.angle_beta   90.00
_cell.angle_gamma   90.00
#
_symmetry.space_group_name_H-M   'P 1'
#
loop_
_entity.id
_entity.type
_entity.pdbx_description
1 polymer ?
#
loop_
_entity_poly.entity_id
_entity_poly.type
_entity_poly.pdbx_seq_one_letter_code
_entity_poly.pdbx_strand_id
1 'polypeptide(L)'
;MFGLTLTGYGNYFTEMLNDAYREPDKLPNIKEILEERLRRNATKSFNEVYNKLDPILGTADGFSYASYERMYLQKKKGLWKPVGPTNIYRIPATEAQEIGFWTKDSLLSDADWIKSRKNYGRRYSEISRTIHKLRLTDPLVAL
;
A
#
# COMPACT_ATOMS: atom_id res chain seq x y z
N MET A 1 6.15 3.56 -27.46
CA MET A 1 7.13 4.50 -28.03
C MET A 1 8.50 4.09 -27.50
N PHE A 2 9.32 3.42 -28.30
CA PHE A 2 10.69 3.03 -27.93
C PHE A 2 11.63 4.13 -28.40
N GLY A 3 11.99 5.04 -27.48
CA GLY A 3 12.96 6.10 -27.75
C GLY A 3 14.38 5.53 -27.71
N LEU A 4 15.19 5.87 -28.71
CA LEU A 4 16.64 5.66 -28.68
C LEU A 4 17.22 6.45 -27.50
N THR A 5 17.82 5.77 -26.53
CA THR A 5 18.62 6.41 -25.48
C THR A 5 20.06 6.60 -25.97
N LEU A 6 20.76 7.58 -25.41
CA LEU A 6 22.09 8.07 -25.82
C LEU A 6 23.20 7.00 -25.89
N THR A 7 22.91 5.77 -25.42
CA THR A 7 23.85 4.64 -25.29
C THR A 7 23.40 3.35 -25.99
N GLY A 8 22.26 3.32 -26.71
CA GLY A 8 21.82 2.15 -27.49
C GLY A 8 20.33 1.84 -27.38
N TYR A 9 19.94 0.57 -27.61
CA TYR A 9 18.60 0.07 -27.28
C TYR A 9 18.46 0.02 -25.76
N GLY A 10 17.96 1.10 -25.17
CA GLY A 10 17.62 1.16 -23.76
C GLY A 10 16.57 0.12 -23.42
N ASN A 11 16.90 -0.79 -22.50
CA ASN A 11 15.89 -1.66 -21.93
C ASN A 11 15.11 -0.83 -20.90
N TYR A 12 13.97 -0.31 -21.34
CA TYR A 12 13.06 0.52 -20.56
C TYR A 12 12.82 -0.02 -19.14
N PHE A 13 12.69 -1.34 -18.99
CA PHE A 13 12.46 -1.95 -17.67
C PHE A 13 13.66 -1.82 -16.74
N THR A 14 14.88 -1.94 -17.27
CA THR A 14 16.09 -1.76 -16.47
C THR A 14 16.30 -0.30 -16.08
N GLU A 15 15.97 0.65 -16.96
CA GLU A 15 16.09 2.09 -16.68
C GLU A 15 15.04 2.60 -15.68
N MET A 16 13.92 1.88 -15.58
CA MET A 16 12.82 2.18 -14.68
C MET A 16 13.04 1.67 -13.26
N LEU A 17 13.80 0.59 -13.10
CA LEU A 17 14.13 0.04 -11.78
C LEU A 17 15.06 0.99 -11.03
N ASN A 18 14.85 1.10 -9.73
CA ASN A 18 15.78 1.80 -8.86
C ASN A 18 17.01 0.91 -8.62
N ASP A 19 18.20 1.40 -8.96
CA ASP A 19 19.46 0.67 -8.78
C ASP A 19 19.74 0.31 -7.31
N ALA A 20 19.20 1.11 -6.37
CA ALA A 20 19.33 0.84 -4.93
C ALA A 20 18.35 -0.23 -4.44
N TYR A 21 17.33 -0.58 -5.23
CA TYR A 21 16.36 -1.59 -4.85
C TYR A 21 16.95 -2.99 -5.00
N ARG A 22 16.99 -3.72 -3.88
CA ARG A 22 17.22 -5.16 -3.87
C ARG A 22 15.97 -5.84 -3.33
N GLU A 23 15.44 -6.79 -4.09
CA GLU A 23 14.34 -7.61 -3.58
C GLU A 23 14.86 -8.42 -2.39
N PRO A 24 14.14 -8.44 -1.25
CA PRO A 24 14.58 -9.19 -0.09
C PRO A 24 14.55 -10.68 -0.38
N ASP A 25 15.73 -11.32 -0.39
CA ASP A 25 15.85 -12.76 -0.63
C ASP A 25 15.10 -13.57 0.42
N LYS A 26 15.19 -13.19 1.71
CA LYS A 26 14.54 -13.92 2.80
C LYS A 26 13.54 -13.04 3.51
N LEU A 27 12.29 -13.50 3.56
CA LEU A 27 11.28 -12.91 4.42
C LEU A 27 11.51 -13.35 5.87
N PRO A 28 11.31 -12.46 6.86
CA PRO A 28 11.41 -12.81 8.27
C PRO A 28 10.46 -13.96 8.61
N ASN A 29 10.91 -14.84 9.51
CA ASN A 29 10.19 -16.05 9.88
C ASN A 29 8.76 -15.71 10.33
N ILE A 30 7.77 -16.19 9.58
CA ILE A 30 6.36 -15.88 9.82
C ILE A 30 5.92 -16.31 11.22
N LYS A 31 6.50 -17.38 11.75
CA LYS A 31 6.21 -17.86 13.10
C LYS A 31 6.58 -16.82 14.16
N GLU A 32 7.74 -16.19 14.04
CA GLU A 32 8.20 -15.15 14.96
C GLU A 32 7.33 -13.89 14.87
N ILE A 33 6.95 -13.49 13.66
CA ILE A 33 6.03 -12.35 13.44
C ILE A 33 4.65 -12.64 14.01
N LEU A 34 4.16 -13.87 13.84
CA LEU A 34 2.87 -14.31 14.38
C LEU A 34 2.90 -14.28 15.90
N GLU A 35 3.92 -14.87 16.51
CA GLU A 35 4.09 -14.92 17.96
C GLU A 35 4.24 -13.51 18.54
N GLU A 36 5.05 -12.63 17.94
CA GLU A 36 5.16 -11.23 18.38
C GLU A 36 3.83 -10.47 18.24
N ARG A 37 3.10 -10.64 17.14
CA ARG A 37 1.85 -9.89 16.88
C ARG A 37 0.68 -10.36 17.73
N LEU A 38 0.57 -11.68 17.99
CA LEU A 38 -0.40 -12.25 18.90
C LEU A 38 -0.07 -11.88 20.36
N ARG A 39 1.20 -11.90 20.76
CA ARG A 39 1.64 -11.45 22.09
C ARG A 39 1.36 -9.95 22.32
N ARG A 40 1.55 -9.12 21.29
CA ARG A 40 1.33 -7.66 21.39
C ARG A 40 -0.14 -7.25 21.32
N ASN A 41 -1.03 -8.05 20.74
CA ASN A 41 -2.45 -7.71 20.58
C ASN A 41 -3.36 -8.91 20.91
N ALA A 42 -3.60 -9.15 22.20
CA ALA A 42 -4.49 -10.22 22.67
C ALA A 42 -5.95 -10.10 22.20
N THR A 43 -6.37 -8.91 21.74
CA THR A 43 -7.74 -8.61 21.29
C THR A 43 -8.02 -8.93 19.83
N LYS A 44 -6.99 -9.20 19.01
CA LYS A 44 -7.18 -9.52 17.59
C LYS A 44 -7.48 -10.99 17.41
N SER A 45 -8.53 -11.31 16.66
CA SER A 45 -8.85 -12.70 16.34
C SER A 45 -7.76 -13.31 15.44
N PHE A 46 -7.55 -14.62 15.57
CA PHE A 46 -6.60 -15.35 14.73
C PHE A 46 -6.86 -15.12 13.22
N ASN A 47 -8.13 -15.01 12.81
CA ASN A 47 -8.52 -14.75 11.43
C ASN A 47 -8.02 -13.40 10.90
N GLU A 48 -8.02 -12.35 11.74
CA GLU A 48 -7.50 -11.03 11.35
C GLU A 48 -5.98 -11.03 11.17
N VAL A 49 -5.28 -11.89 11.93
CA VAL A 49 -3.84 -12.07 11.82
C VAL A 49 -3.51 -12.95 10.61
N TYR A 50 -4.26 -14.05 10.42
CA TYR A 50 -4.07 -15.02 9.33
C TYR A 50 -4.18 -14.38 7.94
N ASN A 51 -5.14 -13.47 7.73
CA ASN A 51 -5.28 -12.73 6.46
C ASN A 51 -4.12 -11.76 6.19
N LYS A 52 -3.27 -11.48 7.18
CA LYS A 52 -2.06 -10.65 7.05
C LYS A 52 -0.79 -11.49 6.93
N LEU A 53 -0.92 -12.80 7.04
CA LEU A 53 0.15 -13.75 6.80
C LEU A 53 -0.04 -14.30 5.39
N ASP A 54 1.07 -14.58 4.74
CA ASP A 54 1.02 -15.42 3.55
C ASP A 54 1.16 -16.89 3.98
N PRO A 55 0.09 -17.71 3.91
CA PRO A 55 0.14 -19.11 4.30
C PRO A 55 0.95 -19.99 3.35
N ILE A 56 1.36 -19.46 2.18
CA ILE A 56 2.22 -20.18 1.22
C ILE A 56 3.70 -20.14 1.70
N LEU A 57 3.98 -19.34 2.72
CA LEU A 57 5.29 -18.78 3.02
C LEU A 57 5.86 -19.37 4.32
N GLY A 58 5.83 -20.70 4.44
CA GLY A 58 6.48 -21.40 5.56
C GLY A 58 7.95 -21.01 5.71
N THR A 59 8.66 -20.82 4.59
CA THR A 59 10.06 -20.36 4.49
C THR A 59 10.42 -20.33 3.00
N ALA A 60 9.94 -19.35 2.23
CA ALA A 60 10.25 -19.31 0.80
C ALA A 60 10.85 -17.96 0.42
N ASP A 61 12.01 -18.05 -0.24
CA ASP A 61 12.71 -16.95 -0.89
C ASP A 61 11.73 -15.98 -1.57
N GLY A 62 12.05 -14.70 -1.47
CA GLY A 62 11.29 -13.54 -1.91
C GLY A 62 11.07 -13.41 -3.41
N PHE A 63 11.01 -14.51 -4.17
CA PHE A 63 10.47 -14.46 -5.52
C PHE A 63 8.94 -14.45 -5.47
N SER A 64 8.40 -13.23 -5.34
CA SER A 64 6.97 -12.95 -5.36
C SER A 64 6.33 -13.16 -6.75
N TYR A 65 7.13 -13.38 -7.82
CA TYR A 65 6.66 -13.31 -9.22
C TYR A 65 7.07 -14.45 -10.15
N ALA A 66 7.85 -15.43 -9.71
CA ALA A 66 8.27 -16.52 -10.62
C ALA A 66 7.13 -17.53 -10.93
N SER A 67 6.06 -17.54 -10.13
CA SER A 67 4.89 -18.40 -10.34
C SER A 67 3.60 -17.57 -10.43
N TYR A 68 2.95 -17.62 -11.60
CA TYR A 68 1.65 -16.98 -11.83
C TYR A 68 0.58 -17.47 -10.85
N GLU A 69 0.63 -18.76 -10.50
CA GLU A 69 -0.29 -19.37 -9.55
C GLU A 69 -0.15 -18.74 -8.15
N ARG A 70 1.08 -18.47 -7.71
CA ARG A 70 1.32 -17.82 -6.42
C ARG A 70 0.78 -16.39 -6.39
N MET A 71 1.03 -15.61 -7.44
CA MET A 71 0.48 -14.27 -7.57
C MET A 71 -1.06 -14.29 -7.54
N TYR A 72 -1.69 -15.24 -8.24
CA TYR A 72 -3.14 -15.41 -8.25
C TYR A 72 -3.69 -15.73 -6.86
N LEU A 73 -3.07 -16.66 -6.12
CA LEU A 73 -3.49 -17.03 -4.78
C LEU A 73 -3.32 -15.89 -3.77
N GLN A 74 -2.23 -15.11 -3.86
CA GLN A 74 -2.05 -13.90 -3.04
C GLN A 74 -3.14 -12.87 -3.32
N LYS A 75 -3.46 -12.63 -4.60
CA LYS A 75 -4.55 -11.73 -5.00
C LYS A 75 -5.91 -12.19 -4.48
N LYS A 76 -6.20 -13.50 -4.54
CA LYS A 76 -7.44 -14.08 -3.99
C LYS A 76 -7.56 -13.89 -2.48
N LYS A 77 -6.43 -13.89 -1.76
CA LYS A 77 -6.38 -13.60 -0.32
C LYS A 77 -6.44 -12.10 0.02
N GLY A 78 -6.35 -11.22 -0.98
CA GLY A 78 -6.26 -9.77 -0.74
C GLY A 78 -4.93 -9.34 -0.13
N LEU A 79 -3.89 -10.16 -0.27
CA LEU A 79 -2.54 -9.81 0.20
C LEU A 79 -1.91 -8.80 -0.76
N TRP A 80 -1.44 -7.69 -0.20
CA TRP A 80 -0.74 -6.66 -0.93
C TRP A 80 0.76 -6.94 -0.95
N LYS A 81 1.43 -6.50 -2.03
CA LYS A 81 2.90 -6.54 -2.08
C LYS A 81 3.46 -5.73 -0.90
N PRO A 82 4.43 -6.26 -0.14
CA PRO A 82 5.00 -5.54 1.02
C PRO A 82 5.76 -4.28 0.62
N VAL A 83 6.27 -4.24 -0.61
CA VAL A 83 7.03 -3.11 -1.16
C VAL A 83 6.16 -2.34 -2.15
N GLY A 84 6.07 -1.02 -1.99
CA GLY A 84 5.34 -0.14 -2.91
C GLY A 84 6.14 0.24 -4.17
N PRO A 85 5.48 0.74 -5.23
CA PRO A 85 6.13 1.10 -6.48
C PRO A 85 7.20 2.19 -6.33
N THR A 86 7.03 3.12 -5.38
CA THR A 86 7.99 4.20 -5.08
C THR A 86 9.33 3.72 -4.51
N ASN A 87 9.39 2.50 -3.98
CA ASN A 87 10.64 1.91 -3.51
C ASN A 87 11.34 1.08 -4.60
N ILE A 88 10.58 0.59 -5.59
CA ILE A 88 11.04 -0.37 -6.61
C ILE A 88 11.53 0.37 -7.85
N TYR A 89 10.76 1.37 -8.28
CA TYR A 89 11.00 2.09 -9.52
C TYR A 89 11.56 3.48 -9.23
N ARG A 90 12.39 3.98 -10.14
CA ARG A 90 12.87 5.37 -10.15
C ARG A 90 11.89 6.32 -10.83
N ILE A 91 11.12 5.82 -11.78
CA ILE A 91 10.08 6.54 -12.51
C ILE A 91 8.78 5.71 -12.51
N PRO A 92 7.59 6.33 -12.57
CA PRO A 92 6.34 5.58 -12.62
C PRO A 92 6.25 4.74 -13.89
N ALA A 93 5.87 3.46 -13.74
CA ALA A 93 5.76 2.54 -14.87
C ALA A 93 4.51 2.77 -15.71
N THR A 94 3.47 3.30 -15.09
CA THR A 94 2.14 3.49 -15.68
C THR A 94 1.54 4.82 -15.22
N GLU A 95 0.63 5.37 -16.01
CA GLU A 95 -0.12 6.60 -15.68
C GLU A 95 -0.86 6.46 -14.33
N ALA A 96 -1.39 5.27 -14.03
CA ALA A 96 -2.04 5.01 -12.76
C ALA A 96 -1.09 5.12 -11.55
N GLN A 97 0.20 4.83 -11.74
CA GLN A 97 1.20 5.00 -10.68
C GLN A 97 1.57 6.46 -10.51
N GLU A 98 1.64 7.23 -11.60
CA GLU A 98 2.10 8.63 -11.63
C GLU A 98 1.41 9.51 -10.59
N ILE A 99 0.09 9.37 -10.43
CA ILE A 99 -0.73 10.16 -9.48
C ILE A 99 -0.21 10.04 -8.04
N GLY A 100 0.20 8.84 -7.63
CA GLY A 100 0.65 8.57 -6.26
C GLY A 100 2.17 8.52 -6.11
N PHE A 101 2.92 8.45 -7.22
CA PHE A 101 4.35 8.17 -7.21
C PHE A 101 5.14 9.29 -6.54
N TRP A 102 4.82 10.54 -6.87
CA TRP A 102 5.54 11.73 -6.41
C TRP A 102 5.22 12.13 -4.96
N THR A 103 4.27 11.46 -4.31
CA THR A 103 3.88 11.78 -2.92
C THR A 103 4.98 11.52 -1.89
N LYS A 104 6.00 10.73 -2.24
CA LYS A 104 7.14 10.40 -1.38
C LYS A 104 8.46 11.02 -1.83
N ASP A 105 8.43 11.92 -2.81
CA ASP A 105 9.63 12.61 -3.25
C ASP A 105 10.10 13.57 -2.16
N SER A 106 11.35 13.40 -1.69
CA SER A 106 11.96 14.25 -0.67
C SER A 106 12.04 15.71 -1.08
N LEU A 107 12.14 15.99 -2.39
CA LEU A 107 12.16 17.37 -2.89
C LEU A 107 10.78 18.03 -2.78
N LEU A 108 9.70 17.24 -2.82
CA LEU A 108 8.33 17.72 -2.69
C LEU A 108 7.82 17.70 -1.24
N SER A 109 8.36 16.83 -0.39
CA SER A 109 7.92 16.68 1.02
C SER A 109 8.26 17.89 1.87
N ASP A 110 9.39 18.54 1.58
CA ASP A 110 9.91 19.65 2.39
C ASP A 110 9.68 21.02 1.74
N ALA A 111 9.00 21.05 0.59
CA ALA A 111 8.85 22.26 -0.19
C ALA A 111 7.50 22.95 0.12
N ASP A 112 7.57 24.26 0.41
CA ASP A 112 6.42 25.17 0.61
C ASP A 112 5.72 25.56 -0.70
N TRP A 113 5.95 24.81 -1.78
CA TRP A 113 5.50 25.15 -3.13
C TRP A 113 3.97 25.20 -3.24
N ILE A 114 3.25 24.36 -2.48
CA ILE A 114 1.81 24.49 -2.29
C ILE A 114 1.52 25.18 -0.97
N LYS A 115 1.11 26.46 -1.06
CA LYS A 115 0.38 27.12 0.02
C LYS A 115 -1.04 26.55 0.05
N SER A 116 -1.21 25.43 0.75
CA SER A 116 -2.55 24.89 1.00
C SER A 116 -3.37 25.95 1.72
N ARG A 117 -4.49 26.36 1.10
CA ARG A 117 -5.44 27.25 1.77
C ARG A 117 -5.90 26.56 3.04
N LYS A 118 -6.10 27.34 4.11
CA LYS A 118 -6.60 26.84 5.39
C LYS A 118 -7.88 26.05 5.12
N ASN A 119 -7.84 24.74 5.37
CA ASN A 119 -8.98 23.87 5.15
C ASN A 119 -10.00 24.12 6.27
N TYR A 120 -11.11 24.77 5.94
CA TYR A 120 -12.27 24.87 6.81
C TYR A 120 -13.13 23.63 6.59
N GLY A 121 -12.63 22.48 7.03
CA GLY A 121 -13.39 21.23 6.97
C GLY A 121 -14.76 21.44 7.61
N ARG A 122 -15.81 20.87 6.99
CA ARG A 122 -17.17 20.93 7.55
C ARG A 122 -17.15 20.29 8.93
N ARG A 123 -17.24 21.13 9.97
CA ARG A 123 -17.37 20.65 11.34
C ARG A 123 -18.81 20.17 11.53
N TYR A 124 -18.98 18.92 11.93
CA TYR A 124 -20.27 18.48 12.45
C TYR A 124 -20.49 19.19 13.79
N SER A 125 -21.48 20.07 13.85
CA SER A 125 -21.92 20.64 15.12
C SER A 125 -22.53 19.55 16.00
N GLU A 126 -22.60 19.79 17.30
CA GLU A 126 -23.28 18.88 18.23
C GLU A 126 -24.75 18.67 17.83
N ILE A 127 -25.40 19.72 17.34
CA ILE A 127 -26.77 19.67 16.80
C ILE A 127 -26.83 18.70 15.61
N SER A 128 -25.91 18.81 14.64
CA SER A 128 -25.86 17.89 13.49
C SER A 128 -25.61 16.45 13.92
N ARG A 129 -24.80 16.21 14.97
CA ARG A 129 -24.59 14.87 15.54
C ARG A 129 -25.84 14.32 16.19
N THR A 130 -26.56 15.14 16.96
CA THR A 130 -27.80 14.74 17.64
C THR A 130 -28.91 14.43 16.63
N ILE A 131 -29.09 15.27 15.60
CA ILE A 131 -30.05 15.01 14.51
C ILE A 131 -29.70 13.70 13.78
N HIS A 132 -28.41 13.46 13.50
CA HIS A 132 -27.98 12.22 12.86
C HIS A 132 -28.26 10.99 13.73
N LYS A 133 -28.07 11.09 15.06
CA LYS A 133 -28.41 10.00 15.99
C LYS A 133 -29.92 9.75 16.02
N LEU A 134 -30.72 10.81 16.10
CA LEU A 134 -32.18 10.72 16.10
C LEU A 134 -32.73 10.08 14.82
N ARG A 135 -32.18 10.42 13.64
CA ARG A 135 -32.54 9.76 12.37
C ARG A 135 -32.21 8.26 12.32
N LEU A 136 -31.20 7.81 13.07
CA LEU A 136 -30.85 6.39 13.14
C LEU A 136 -31.73 5.62 14.14
N THR A 137 -32.27 6.30 15.15
CA THR A 137 -33.08 5.68 16.21
C THR A 137 -34.58 5.71 15.92
N ASP A 138 -35.08 6.74 15.24
CA ASP A 138 -36.52 6.90 14.95
C ASP A 138 -36.82 6.86 13.44
N PRO A 139 -37.57 5.85 12.95
CA PRO A 139 -37.93 5.74 11.53
C PRO A 139 -38.93 6.80 11.04
N LEU A 140 -39.54 7.57 11.95
CA LEU A 140 -40.52 8.62 11.62
C LEU A 140 -39.87 9.98 11.29
N VAL A 141 -38.58 10.17 11.59
CA VAL A 141 -37.82 11.42 11.33
C VAL A 141 -37.10 11.37 9.95
N ALA A 142 -37.31 10.30 9.19
CA ALA A 142 -36.66 10.03 7.91
C ALA A 142 -37.45 10.50 6.66
N LEU A 143 -38.65 11.09 6.84
CA LEU A 143 -39.42 11.80 5.81
C LEU A 143 -39.08 13.29 5.79
#